data_AF-A0AAP4JKS6-F1
#
_entry.id   AF-A0AAP4JKS6-F1
#
_cell.length_a   1.000
_cell.length_b   1.000
_cell.length_c   1.000
_cell.angle_alpha   90.00
_cell.angle_beta   90.00
_cell.angle_gamma   90.00
#
_symmetry.space_group_name_H-M   'P 1'
#
loop_
_entity.id
_entity.type
_entity.pdbx_description
1 polymer ?
#
loop_
_entity_poly.entity_id
_entity_poly.type
_entity_poly.pdbx_seq_one_letter_code
_entity_poly.pdbx_strand_id
1 'polypeptide(L)'
;MLKIDALVDAGMVSLMVMGGVICYAVPVFWKRTLRRHLIHEIKTLNQGLQLSSKAMSQLIDPENPYMVFADENGELDFSFLWLGNLRQLRRELRLIKEQKARV
;
A
#
# COMPACT_ATOMS: atom_id res chain seq x y z
N MET A 1 -23.56 46.97 8.97
CA MET A 1 -22.12 46.64 8.92
C MET A 1 -21.84 45.31 9.64
N LEU A 2 -22.15 45.19 10.94
CA LEU A 2 -21.97 43.97 11.78
C LEU A 2 -22.46 42.61 11.24
N LYS A 3 -23.47 42.55 10.37
CA LYS A 3 -24.01 41.27 9.84
C LYS A 3 -23.13 40.62 8.78
N ILE A 4 -22.33 41.40 8.06
CA ILE A 4 -21.49 40.89 6.97
C ILE A 4 -20.21 40.29 7.56
N ASP A 5 -19.61 40.95 8.56
CA ASP A 5 -18.39 40.47 9.22
C ASP A 5 -18.61 39.11 9.90
N ALA A 6 -19.71 38.93 10.63
CA ALA A 6 -20.06 37.66 11.25
C ALA A 6 -20.30 36.52 10.23
N LEU A 7 -20.77 36.86 9.02
CA LEU A 7 -21.05 35.89 7.96
C LEU A 7 -19.75 35.46 7.26
N VAL A 8 -18.81 36.39 7.10
CA VAL A 8 -17.45 36.12 6.60
C VAL A 8 -16.67 35.25 7.59
N ASP A 9 -16.76 35.54 8.88
CA ASP A 9 -16.05 34.79 9.92
C ASP A 9 -16.55 33.33 10.04
N ALA A 10 -17.89 33.15 10.02
CA ALA A 10 -18.50 31.82 9.96
C ALA A 10 -18.12 31.04 8.68
N GLY A 11 -18.00 31.74 7.54
CA GLY A 11 -17.53 31.17 6.28
C GLY A 11 -16.07 30.72 6.34
N MET A 12 -15.19 31.52 6.95
CA MET A 12 -13.77 31.18 7.12
C MET A 12 -13.56 29.97 8.03
N VAL A 13 -14.29 29.89 9.15
CA VAL A 13 -14.23 28.73 10.05
C VAL A 13 -14.69 27.46 9.33
N SER A 14 -15.77 27.54 8.55
CA SER A 14 -16.28 26.41 7.77
C SER A 14 -15.26 25.93 6.73
N LEU A 15 -14.57 26.84 6.04
CA LEU A 15 -13.51 26.53 5.08
C LEU A 15 -12.29 25.88 5.76
N MET A 16 -11.88 26.36 6.94
CA MET A 16 -10.77 25.77 7.69
C MET A 16 -11.09 24.35 8.16
N VAL A 17 -12.31 24.11 8.65
CA VAL A 17 -12.74 22.76 9.08
C VAL A 17 -12.80 21.81 7.88
N MET A 18 -13.39 22.23 6.77
CA MET A 18 -13.43 21.42 5.54
C MET A 18 -12.03 21.14 4.98
N GLY A 19 -11.16 22.16 4.95
CA GLY A 19 -9.76 22.01 4.54
C GLY A 19 -8.99 21.03 5.43
N GLY A 20 -9.19 21.09 6.75
CA GLY A 20 -8.61 20.15 7.70
C GLY A 20 -9.05 18.70 7.43
N VAL A 21 -10.36 18.47 7.26
CA VAL A 21 -10.89 17.12 6.98
C VAL A 21 -10.32 16.55 5.68
N ILE A 22 -10.23 17.36 4.62
CA ILE A 22 -9.68 16.93 3.33
C ILE A 22 -8.19 16.60 3.46
N CYS A 23 -7.40 17.45 4.13
CA CYS A 23 -5.97 17.25 4.33
C CYS A 23 -5.64 15.99 5.14
N TYR A 24 -6.54 15.51 6.01
CA TYR A 24 -6.36 14.25 6.74
C TYR A 24 -6.95 13.03 6.01
N ALA A 25 -8.14 13.16 5.42
CA ALA A 25 -8.83 12.05 4.78
C ALA A 25 -8.15 11.61 3.48
N VAL A 26 -7.69 12.56 2.66
CA VAL A 26 -7.08 12.27 1.34
C VAL A 26 -5.79 11.44 1.47
N PRO A 27 -4.81 11.78 2.33
CA PRO A 27 -3.60 10.96 2.49
C PRO A 27 -3.87 9.55 3.02
N VAL A 28 -4.84 9.40 3.93
CA VAL A 28 -5.22 8.08 4.47
C VAL A 28 -5.86 7.23 3.38
N PHE A 29 -6.77 7.81 2.61
CA PHE A 29 -7.39 7.12 1.48
C PHE A 29 -6.35 6.74 0.42
N TRP A 30 -5.44 7.66 0.08
CA TRP A 30 -4.37 7.41 -0.89
C TRP A 30 -3.44 6.29 -0.44
N LYS A 31 -3.02 6.26 0.82
CA LYS A 31 -2.20 5.17 1.38
C LYS A 31 -2.91 3.82 1.24
N ARG A 32 -4.22 3.76 1.54
CA ARG A 32 -5.01 2.53 1.45
C ARG A 32 -5.17 2.04 0.00
N THR A 33 -5.35 2.96 -0.94
CA THR A 33 -5.46 2.64 -2.36
C THR A 33 -4.11 2.19 -2.94
N LEU A 34 -3.03 2.91 -2.62
CA LEU A 34 -1.67 2.55 -3.05
C LEU A 34 -1.29 1.15 -2.53
N ARG A 35 -1.60 0.85 -1.27
CA ARG A 35 -1.33 -0.47 -0.68
C ARG A 35 -2.06 -1.58 -1.42
N ARG A 36 -3.36 -1.41 -1.69
CA ARG A 36 -4.15 -2.40 -2.44
C ARG A 36 -3.60 -2.62 -3.85
N HIS A 37 -3.23 -1.54 -4.53
CA HIS A 37 -2.63 -1.62 -5.85
C HIS A 37 -1.29 -2.38 -5.85
N LEU A 38 -0.41 -2.09 -4.88
CA LEU A 38 0.87 -2.80 -4.73
C LEU A 38 0.67 -4.30 -4.45
N ILE A 39 -0.25 -4.65 -3.54
CA ILE A 39 -0.54 -6.05 -3.22
C ILE A 39 -1.08 -6.79 -4.45
N HIS A 40 -2.00 -6.17 -5.19
CA HIS A 40 -2.52 -6.75 -6.42
C HIS A 40 -1.40 -7.01 -7.42
N GLU A 41 -0.53 -6.04 -7.65
CA GLU A 41 0.59 -6.20 -8.57
C GLU A 41 1.58 -7.28 -8.14
N ILE A 42 1.87 -7.39 -6.84
CA ILE A 42 2.67 -8.48 -6.27
C ILE A 42 2.01 -9.84 -6.54
N LYS A 43 0.70 -9.97 -6.30
CA LYS A 43 -0.04 -11.21 -6.57
C LYS A 43 0.01 -11.56 -8.05
N THR A 44 -0.21 -10.61 -8.94
CA THR A 44 -0.12 -10.82 -10.39
C THR A 44 1.29 -11.23 -10.82
N LEU A 45 2.33 -10.60 -10.28
CA LEU A 45 3.72 -10.99 -10.54
C LEU A 45 3.99 -12.41 -10.04
N ASN A 46 3.48 -12.75 -8.86
CA ASN A 46 3.70 -14.07 -8.29
C ASN A 46 2.95 -15.19 -9.03
N GLN A 47 1.77 -14.93 -9.58
CA GLN A 47 1.06 -15.92 -10.40
C GLN A 47 1.92 -16.42 -11.58
N GLY A 48 2.75 -15.55 -12.16
CA GLY A 48 3.69 -15.93 -13.23
C GLY A 48 5.00 -16.57 -12.72
N LEU A 49 5.37 -16.35 -11.46
CA LEU A 49 6.62 -16.84 -10.87
C LEU A 49 6.44 -18.11 -10.02
N GLN A 50 5.23 -18.35 -9.51
CA GLN A 50 4.85 -19.44 -8.60
C GLN A 50 5.74 -19.53 -7.35
N LEU A 51 6.09 -18.40 -6.73
CA LEU A 51 6.90 -18.40 -5.51
C LEU A 51 6.04 -18.73 -4.29
N SER A 52 6.64 -19.51 -3.37
CA SER A 52 6.05 -19.84 -2.08
C SER A 52 6.08 -18.65 -1.11
N SER A 53 5.22 -18.68 -0.08
CA SER A 53 5.20 -17.69 1.00
C SER A 53 6.56 -17.54 1.71
N LYS A 54 7.27 -18.66 1.90
CA LYS A 54 8.63 -18.67 2.46
C LYS A 54 9.63 -17.97 1.55
N ALA A 55 9.62 -18.26 0.25
CA ALA A 55 10.50 -17.61 -0.70
C ALA A 55 10.23 -16.09 -0.77
N MET A 56 8.96 -15.69 -0.76
CA MET A 56 8.58 -14.27 -0.69
C MET A 56 9.04 -13.59 0.59
N SER A 57 8.95 -14.27 1.74
CA SER A 57 9.44 -13.72 3.00
C SER A 57 10.94 -13.44 2.94
N GLN A 58 11.71 -14.38 2.38
CA GLN A 58 13.16 -14.25 2.21
C GLN A 58 13.57 -13.11 1.27
N LEU A 59 12.70 -12.69 0.33
CA LEU A 59 12.96 -11.52 -0.52
C LEU A 59 12.82 -10.18 0.22
N ILE A 60 12.07 -10.16 1.32
CA ILE A 60 11.94 -8.99 2.19
C ILE A 60 13.08 -8.99 3.19
N ASP A 61 13.19 -10.09 3.92
CA ASP A 61 14.18 -10.29 4.96
C ASP A 61 14.68 -11.74 4.90
N PRO A 62 15.93 -11.96 4.49
CA PRO A 62 16.49 -13.30 4.39
C PRO A 62 16.65 -13.98 5.76
N GLU A 63 16.74 -13.21 6.85
CA GLU A 63 16.86 -13.72 8.22
C GLU A 63 15.50 -14.07 8.83
N ASN A 64 14.41 -13.49 8.31
CA ASN A 64 13.05 -13.74 8.77
C ASN A 64 12.14 -14.34 7.68
N PRO A 65 12.05 -15.69 7.60
CA PRO A 65 11.24 -16.37 6.60
C PRO A 65 9.73 -16.38 6.89
N TYR A 66 9.26 -15.69 7.93
CA TYR A 66 7.85 -15.67 8.36
C TYR A 66 7.22 -14.27 8.28
N MET A 67 7.53 -13.53 7.21
CA MET A 67 6.97 -12.19 6.99
C MET A 67 5.73 -12.19 6.08
N VAL A 68 5.63 -13.17 5.18
CA VAL A 68 4.51 -13.39 4.27
C VAL A 68 3.88 -14.73 4.62
N PHE A 69 2.57 -14.73 4.85
CA PHE A 69 1.82 -15.93 5.19
C PHE A 69 0.95 -16.34 4.01
N ALA A 70 0.61 -17.61 3.94
CA ALA A 70 -0.48 -18.08 3.09
C ALA A 70 -1.66 -18.40 4.03
N ASP A 71 -2.86 -18.01 3.63
CA ASP A 71 -4.08 -18.40 4.34
C ASP A 71 -4.39 -19.89 4.12
N GLU A 72 -5.48 -20.36 4.72
CA GLU A 72 -5.95 -21.76 4.59
C GLU A 72 -6.29 -22.16 3.14
N ASN A 73 -6.56 -21.18 2.26
CA ASN A 73 -6.81 -21.40 0.84
C ASN A 73 -5.52 -21.35 -0.01
N GLY A 74 -4.37 -21.13 0.62
CA GLY A 74 -3.08 -20.93 -0.07
C GLY A 74 -2.89 -19.53 -0.65
N GLU A 75 -3.81 -18.60 -0.38
CA GLU A 75 -3.71 -17.20 -0.81
C GLU A 75 -2.72 -16.44 0.06
N LEU A 76 -1.82 -15.70 -0.57
CA LEU A 76 -0.80 -14.94 0.13
C LEU A 76 -1.42 -13.73 0.84
N ASP A 77 -1.18 -13.63 2.15
CA ASP A 77 -1.57 -12.52 2.99
C ASP A 77 -0.40 -11.55 3.22
N PHE A 78 -0.64 -10.28 2.91
CA PHE A 78 0.30 -9.17 3.03
C PHE A 78 -0.21 -8.08 3.98
N SER A 79 -1.27 -8.38 4.74
CA SER A 79 -1.97 -7.43 5.64
C SER A 79 -1.10 -6.94 6.80
N PHE A 80 -0.07 -7.67 7.18
CA PHE A 80 0.88 -7.28 8.22
C PHE A 80 2.11 -6.52 7.69
N LEU A 81 2.30 -6.48 6.37
CA LEU A 81 3.47 -5.85 5.78
C LEU A 81 3.34 -4.34 5.64
N TRP A 82 4.41 -3.66 6.04
CA TRP A 82 4.59 -2.23 5.82
C TRP A 82 4.73 -1.91 4.33
N LEU A 83 4.37 -0.68 3.95
CA LEU A 83 4.45 -0.18 2.58
C LEU A 83 5.89 -0.27 2.00
N GLY A 84 6.91 -0.11 2.83
CA GLY A 84 8.31 -0.30 2.43
C GLY A 84 8.58 -1.73 1.95
N ASN A 85 8.19 -2.71 2.75
CA ASN A 85 8.36 -4.14 2.44
C ASN A 85 7.61 -4.53 1.17
N LEU A 86 6.39 -4.01 0.97
CA LEU A 86 5.63 -4.24 -0.28
C LEU A 86 6.35 -3.68 -1.51
N ARG A 87 6.95 -2.48 -1.40
CA ARG A 87 7.72 -1.89 -2.51
C ARG A 87 8.98 -2.68 -2.81
N GLN A 88 9.69 -3.14 -1.78
CA GLN A 88 10.86 -3.99 -1.94
C GLN A 88 10.48 -5.32 -2.60
N LEU A 89 9.46 -6.00 -2.10
CA LEU A 89 8.98 -7.26 -2.66
C LEU A 89 8.58 -7.10 -4.14
N ARG A 90 7.84 -6.04 -4.50
CA ARG A 90 7.51 -5.73 -5.91
C ARG A 90 8.77 -5.60 -6.77
N ARG A 91 9.81 -4.94 -6.27
CA ARG A 91 11.07 -4.73 -7.00
C ARG A 91 11.79 -6.05 -7.23
N GLU A 92 11.94 -6.85 -6.18
CA GLU A 92 12.58 -8.17 -6.27
C GLU A 92 11.85 -9.10 -7.24
N LEU A 93 10.52 -9.16 -7.16
CA LEU A 93 9.70 -9.98 -8.07
C LEU A 93 9.86 -9.55 -9.54
N ARG A 94 9.97 -8.24 -9.81
CA ARG A 94 10.25 -7.75 -11.17
C ARG A 94 11.63 -8.18 -11.65
N LEU A 95 12.65 -8.07 -10.81
CA LEU A 95 14.01 -8.50 -11.16
C LEU A 95 14.04 -10.01 -11.49
N ILE A 96 13.39 -10.83 -10.68
CA ILE A 96 13.29 -12.29 -10.92
C ILE A 96 12.55 -12.57 -12.24
N LYS A 97 11.44 -11.87 -12.51
CA LYS A 97 10.70 -12.01 -13.77
C LYS A 97 11.55 -11.64 -14.98
N GLU A 98 12.31 -10.55 -14.91
CA GLU A 98 13.21 -10.11 -15.96
C GLU A 98 14.36 -11.10 -16.18
N GLN A 99 14.91 -11.68 -15.12
CA GLN A 99 15.96 -12.71 -15.23
C GLN A 99 15.41 -13.97 -15.88
N LYS A 100 14.23 -14.44 -15.47
CA LYS A 100 13.57 -15.63 -16.02
C LYS A 100 13.18 -15.46 -17.50
N ALA A 101 12.95 -14.23 -17.96
CA ALA A 101 12.63 -13.94 -19.36
C ALA A 101 13.86 -13.91 -20.29
N ARG A 102 15.09 -13.90 -19.74
CA ARG A 102 16.34 -13.92 -20.52
C ARG A 102 16.97 -15.31 -20.65
N VAL A 103 16.36 -16.32 -20.05
CA VAL A 103 16.76 -17.73 -20.09
C VAL A 103 15.77 -18.49 -20.97
#